data_AF-A0A1J5PH12-F1
#
_entry.id   AF-A0A1J5PH12-F1
#
_cell.length_a   1.000
_cell.length_b   1.000
_cell.length_c   1.000
_cell.angle_alpha   90.00
_cell.angle_beta   90.00
_cell.angle_gamma   90.00
#
_symmetry.space_group_name_H-M   'P 1'
#
loop_
_entity.id
_entity.type
_entity.pdbx_description
1 polymer ?
#
loop_
_entity_poly.entity_id
_entity_poly.type
_entity_poly.pdbx_seq_one_letter_code
_entity_poly.pdbx_strand_id
1 'polypeptide(L)'
;MIQRRLLELGVTLHLNRAVGAVLAGGVEVECTYTGRLGVLDCDAVVMVTSRVGQDGLYQDLRAREAEWAEAGLRSVRVIGDAEAPAPIAWATYAGRRYAEEMDSADIGDALPFRRQVVGVAD
;
A
#
# COMPACT_ATOMS: atom_id res chain seq x y z
N MET A 1 11.23 -9.94 -20.32
CA MET A 1 12.12 -9.99 -19.14
C MET A 1 12.55 -8.57 -18.80
N ILE A 2 12.13 -8.04 -17.63
CA ILE A 2 12.39 -6.64 -17.24
C ILE A 2 13.89 -6.34 -17.20
N GLN A 3 14.67 -7.19 -16.53
CA GLN A 3 16.12 -7.01 -16.38
C GLN A 3 16.84 -6.91 -17.73
N ARG A 4 16.51 -7.79 -18.69
CA ARG A 4 17.07 -7.75 -20.04
C ARG A 4 16.85 -6.39 -20.71
N ARG A 5 15.63 -5.87 -20.64
CA ARG A 5 15.28 -4.58 -21.25
C ARG A 5 16.05 -3.42 -20.59
N LEU A 6 16.22 -3.43 -19.27
CA LEU A 6 16.98 -2.41 -18.56
C LEU A 6 18.46 -2.40 -18.99
N LEU A 7 19.06 -3.58 -19.13
CA LEU A 7 20.46 -3.72 -19.58
C LEU A 7 20.64 -3.28 -21.04
N GLU A 8 19.71 -3.63 -21.93
CA GLU A 8 19.72 -3.18 -23.33
C GLU A 8 19.56 -1.65 -23.46
N LEU A 9 18.97 -0.99 -22.45
CA LEU A 9 18.84 0.47 -22.36
C LEU A 9 20.03 1.15 -21.67
N GLY A 10 21.06 0.40 -21.25
CA GLY A 10 22.24 0.95 -20.59
C GLY A 10 22.03 1.30 -19.10
N VAL A 11 20.96 0.82 -18.46
CA VAL A 11 20.73 1.06 -17.03
C VAL A 11 21.69 0.20 -16.20
N THR A 12 22.46 0.84 -15.32
CA THR A 12 23.28 0.15 -14.33
C THR A 12 22.42 -0.36 -13.17
N LEU A 13 22.53 -1.65 -12.85
CA LEU A 13 21.75 -2.29 -11.79
C LEU A 13 22.59 -2.51 -10.53
N HIS A 14 22.26 -1.79 -9.46
CA HIS A 14 22.84 -2.01 -8.13
C HIS A 14 21.89 -2.85 -7.27
N LEU A 15 22.03 -4.17 -7.34
CA LEU A 15 21.22 -5.11 -6.55
C LEU A 15 21.78 -5.28 -5.14
N ASN A 16 20.95 -5.68 -4.19
CA ASN A 16 21.35 -5.93 -2.79
C ASN A 16 22.03 -4.72 -2.13
N ARG A 17 21.58 -3.53 -2.51
CA ARG A 17 21.96 -2.23 -1.95
C ARG A 17 20.73 -1.51 -1.46
N ALA A 18 20.78 -1.00 -0.24
CA ALA A 18 19.80 -0.04 0.26
C ALA A 18 20.41 1.36 0.22
N VAL A 19 19.59 2.39 0.04
CA VAL A 19 20.02 3.79 0.17
C VAL A 19 19.90 4.18 1.65
N GLY A 20 21.02 4.54 2.27
CA GLY A 20 21.07 4.97 3.67
C GLY A 20 20.90 6.47 3.86
N ALA A 21 21.47 7.26 2.94
CA ALA A 21 21.37 8.72 2.96
C ALA A 21 21.44 9.32 1.55
N VAL A 22 20.75 10.45 1.34
CA VAL A 22 20.92 11.32 0.17
C VAL A 22 21.89 12.43 0.54
N LEU A 23 22.96 12.57 -0.25
CA LEU A 23 24.05 13.52 -0.05
C LEU A 23 23.96 14.64 -1.12
N ALA A 24 24.79 15.67 -0.99
CA ALA A 24 24.77 16.82 -1.91
C ALA A 24 25.14 16.49 -3.37
N GLY A 25 25.88 15.41 -3.61
CA GLY A 25 26.31 14.99 -4.96
C GLY A 25 26.20 13.49 -5.21
N GLY A 26 25.37 12.79 -4.42
CA GLY A 26 25.25 11.35 -4.52
C GLY A 26 24.39 10.73 -3.42
N VAL A 27 24.47 9.41 -3.30
CA VAL A 27 23.79 8.63 -2.27
C VAL A 27 24.77 7.73 -1.54
N GLU A 28 24.61 7.63 -0.23
CA GLU A 28 25.23 6.57 0.54
C GLU A 28 24.41 5.29 0.35
N VAL A 29 25.08 4.20 0.03
CA VAL A 29 24.47 2.88 -0.15
C VAL A 29 25.09 1.86 0.79
N GLU A 30 24.26 0.96 1.29
CA GLU A 30 24.64 -0.09 2.22
C GLU A 30 24.46 -1.47 1.58
N CYS A 31 25.41 -2.38 1.78
CA CYS A 31 25.22 -3.80 1.46
C CYS A 31 24.16 -4.44 2.37
N THR A 32 23.05 -4.92 1.81
CA THR A 32 21.97 -5.54 2.61
C THR A 32 22.36 -6.85 3.31
N TYR A 33 23.54 -7.40 3.02
CA TYR A 33 24.08 -8.59 3.68
C TYR A 33 25.16 -8.31 4.72
N THR A 34 25.93 -7.23 4.56
CA THR A 34 27.18 -7.04 5.35
C THR A 34 27.25 -5.68 6.03
N GLY A 35 26.31 -4.78 5.76
CA GLY A 35 26.32 -3.41 6.27
C GLY A 35 27.45 -2.53 5.72
N ARG A 36 28.28 -3.03 4.80
CA ARG A 36 29.35 -2.23 4.20
C ARG A 36 28.77 -1.07 3.40
N LEU A 37 29.21 0.14 3.77
CA LEU A 37 28.84 1.39 3.14
C LEU A 37 29.66 1.64 1.87
N GLY A 38 29.10 2.45 0.98
CA GLY A 38 29.73 2.99 -0.22
C GLY A 38 28.97 4.22 -0.71
N VAL A 39 29.50 4.91 -1.71
CA VAL A 39 28.88 6.10 -2.29
C VAL A 39 28.68 5.89 -3.79
N LEU A 40 27.54 6.34 -4.30
CA LEU A 40 27.27 6.46 -5.73
C LEU A 40 27.02 7.93 -6.04
N ASP A 41 27.86 8.50 -6.91
CA ASP A 41 27.71 9.89 -7.35
C ASP A 41 26.51 10.02 -8.30
N CYS A 42 25.69 11.05 -8.09
CA CYS A 42 24.59 11.38 -8.98
C CYS A 42 24.13 12.84 -8.80
N ASP A 43 23.59 13.43 -9.87
CA ASP A 43 23.04 14.79 -9.84
C ASP A 43 21.62 14.86 -9.24
N ALA A 44 20.90 13.73 -9.24
CA ALA A 44 19.51 13.66 -8.77
C ALA A 44 19.15 12.27 -8.25
N VAL A 45 18.11 12.22 -7.40
CA VAL A 45 17.56 10.99 -6.83
C VAL A 45 16.05 10.91 -7.09
N VAL A 46 15.59 9.81 -7.68
CA VAL A 46 14.17 9.51 -7.86
C VAL A 46 13.77 8.44 -6.84
N MET A 47 13.00 8.83 -5.83
CA MET A 47 12.58 7.93 -4.75
C MET A 47 11.33 7.15 -5.14
N VAL A 48 11.47 5.83 -5.31
CA VAL A 48 10.36 4.89 -5.53
C VAL A 48 10.33 3.91 -4.37
N THR A 49 9.72 4.31 -3.25
CA THR A 49 9.71 3.55 -1.99
C THR A 49 8.32 2.96 -1.71
N SER A 50 7.42 3.75 -1.13
CA SER A 50 6.06 3.38 -0.78
C SER A 50 5.10 4.53 -1.09
N ARG A 51 3.80 4.29 -0.84
CA ARG A 51 2.75 5.30 -0.93
C ARG A 51 2.11 5.46 0.45
N VAL A 52 1.61 6.66 0.73
CA VAL A 52 0.78 6.97 1.90
C VAL A 52 -0.65 7.17 1.41
N GLY A 53 -1.63 6.61 2.13
CA GLY A 53 -3.04 6.78 1.80
C GLY A 53 -3.45 8.25 1.90
N GLN A 54 -4.28 8.70 0.97
CA GLN A 54 -4.86 10.05 1.00
C GLN A 54 -6.27 9.99 1.59
N ASP A 55 -6.35 10.00 2.93
CA ASP A 55 -7.58 9.80 3.70
C ASP A 55 -8.05 11.04 4.48
N GLY A 56 -7.45 12.22 4.24
CA GLY A 56 -7.76 13.44 5.00
C GLY A 56 -9.25 13.77 5.08
N LEU A 57 -9.99 13.70 3.96
CA LEU A 57 -11.44 13.91 3.95
C LEU A 57 -12.18 12.88 4.82
N TYR A 58 -11.75 11.62 4.82
CA TYR A 58 -12.34 10.59 5.67
C TYR A 58 -12.12 10.92 7.14
N GLN A 59 -10.89 11.31 7.52
CA GLN A 59 -10.57 11.70 8.90
C GLN A 59 -11.39 12.93 9.34
N ASP A 60 -11.52 13.95 8.49
CA ASP A 60 -12.33 15.15 8.77
C ASP A 60 -13.81 14.80 8.98
N LEU A 61 -14.36 13.91 8.15
CA LEU A 61 -15.74 13.43 8.30
C LEU A 61 -15.90 12.62 9.59
N ARG A 62 -14.95 11.75 9.93
CA ARG A 62 -14.95 10.97 11.18
C ARG A 62 -14.87 11.85 12.42
N ALA A 63 -14.08 12.92 12.39
CA ALA A 63 -14.00 13.89 13.49
C ALA A 63 -15.36 14.57 13.77
N ARG A 64 -16.25 14.61 12.78
CA ARG A 64 -17.60 15.20 12.86
C ARG A 64 -18.72 14.15 12.95
N GLU A 65 -18.40 12.94 13.41
CA GLU A 65 -19.36 11.82 13.50
C GLU A 65 -20.63 12.18 14.28
N ALA A 66 -20.53 13.04 15.30
CA ALA A 66 -21.68 13.50 16.07
C ALA A 66 -22.72 14.31 15.26
N GLU A 67 -22.32 14.92 14.14
CA GLU A 67 -23.18 15.74 13.28
C GLU A 67 -23.91 14.91 12.20
N TRP A 68 -23.52 13.65 12.01
CA TRP A 68 -23.96 12.84 10.87
C TRP A 68 -25.47 12.62 10.85
N ALA A 69 -26.06 12.33 12.00
CA ALA A 69 -27.50 12.05 12.10
C ALA A 69 -28.34 13.26 11.69
N GLU A 70 -27.95 14.47 12.11
CA GLU A 70 -28.62 15.73 11.73
C GLU A 70 -28.48 15.99 10.23
N ALA A 71 -27.33 15.66 9.64
CA ALA A 71 -27.07 15.78 8.21
C ALA A 71 -27.70 14.66 7.35
N GLY A 72 -28.38 13.67 7.96
CA GLY A 72 -28.98 12.53 7.26
C GLY A 72 -27.97 11.48 6.77
N LEU A 73 -26.73 11.49 7.29
CA LEU A 73 -25.66 10.59 6.89
C LEU A 73 -25.64 9.33 7.78
N ARG A 74 -25.73 8.13 7.19
CA ARG A 74 -25.79 6.86 7.93
C ARG A 74 -24.41 6.29 8.29
N SER A 75 -23.46 6.35 7.35
CA SER A 75 -22.10 5.84 7.55
C SER A 75 -21.13 6.45 6.54
N VAL A 76 -19.86 6.51 6.91
CA VAL A 76 -18.74 6.82 6.01
C VAL A 76 -17.76 5.65 6.05
N ARG A 77 -17.28 5.22 4.87
CA ARG A 77 -16.22 4.23 4.71
C ARG A 77 -15.15 4.77 3.76
N VAL A 78 -13.90 4.46 4.05
CA VAL A 78 -12.76 4.64 3.13
C VAL A 78 -12.49 3.31 2.44
N ILE A 79 -12.11 3.32 1.16
CA ILE A 79 -11.80 2.11 0.38
C ILE A 79 -10.54 2.32 -0.48
N GLY A 80 -9.93 1.22 -0.90
CA GLY A 80 -8.85 1.22 -1.88
C GLY A 80 -7.58 1.88 -1.36
N ASP A 81 -6.83 2.55 -2.24
CA ASP A 81 -5.52 3.11 -1.88
C ASP A 81 -5.58 4.23 -0.82
N ALA A 82 -6.74 4.88 -0.65
CA ALA A 82 -6.94 5.84 0.44
C ALA A 82 -6.94 5.13 1.81
N GLU A 83 -7.45 3.89 1.88
CA GLU A 83 -7.44 3.07 3.09
C GLU A 83 -6.08 2.40 3.28
N ALA A 84 -5.58 1.72 2.24
CA ALA A 84 -4.31 1.01 2.26
C ALA A 84 -3.74 0.86 0.83
N PRO A 85 -2.68 1.58 0.46
CA PRO A 85 -2.09 1.50 -0.87
C PRO A 85 -1.64 0.08 -1.28
N ALA A 86 -2.19 -0.45 -2.36
CA ALA A 86 -1.95 -1.80 -2.86
C ALA A 86 -1.99 -1.87 -4.41
N PRO A 87 -1.70 -3.03 -5.03
CA PRO A 87 -1.91 -3.20 -6.47
C PRO A 87 -3.34 -2.87 -6.91
N ILE A 88 -3.54 -2.48 -8.17
CA ILE A 88 -4.85 -2.05 -8.73
C ILE A 88 -5.99 -3.03 -8.43
N ALA A 89 -5.72 -4.34 -8.46
CA ALA A 89 -6.71 -5.38 -8.18
C ALA A 89 -7.35 -5.24 -6.78
N TRP A 90 -6.61 -4.72 -5.79
CA TRP A 90 -7.12 -4.49 -4.45
C TRP A 90 -8.06 -3.30 -4.38
N ALA A 91 -7.78 -2.23 -5.13
CA ALA A 91 -8.69 -1.09 -5.21
C ALA A 91 -10.02 -1.49 -5.89
N THR A 92 -9.96 -2.27 -6.98
CA THR A 92 -11.17 -2.76 -7.65
C THR A 92 -11.96 -3.74 -6.78
N TYR A 93 -11.25 -4.61 -6.04
CA TYR A 93 -11.87 -5.51 -5.07
C TYR A 93 -12.57 -4.74 -3.94
N ALA A 94 -11.89 -3.75 -3.33
CA ALA A 94 -12.43 -2.95 -2.25
C ALA A 94 -13.69 -2.19 -2.65
N GLY A 95 -13.70 -1.60 -3.86
CA GLY A 95 -14.90 -0.94 -4.41
C GLY A 95 -16.06 -1.90 -4.62
N ARG A 96 -15.80 -3.09 -5.17
CA ARG A 96 -16.85 -4.10 -5.36
C ARG A 96 -17.40 -4.61 -4.02
N ARG A 97 -16.50 -4.91 -3.08
CA ARG A 97 -16.87 -5.38 -1.74
C ARG A 97 -17.77 -4.37 -1.02
N TYR A 98 -17.40 -3.10 -1.02
CA TYR A 98 -18.22 -2.04 -0.41
C TYR A 98 -19.64 -1.99 -1.03
N ALA A 99 -19.75 -2.14 -2.35
CA ALA A 99 -21.05 -2.15 -3.02
C ALA A 99 -21.88 -3.42 -2.72
N GLU A 100 -21.25 -4.59 -2.62
CA GLU A 100 -21.94 -5.84 -2.28
C GLU A 100 -22.39 -5.90 -0.82
N GLU A 101 -21.61 -5.33 0.09
CA GLU A 101 -21.90 -5.32 1.53
C GLU A 101 -22.80 -4.14 1.95
N MET A 102 -23.12 -3.22 1.03
CA MET A 102 -24.00 -2.08 1.31
C MET A 102 -25.37 -2.56 1.80
N ASP A 103 -25.83 -1.98 2.91
CA ASP A 103 -27.07 -2.35 3.60
C ASP A 103 -27.16 -3.82 4.07
N SER A 104 -26.06 -4.58 4.03
CA SER A 104 -25.99 -5.91 4.63
C SER A 104 -26.04 -5.83 6.17
N ALA A 105 -26.55 -6.89 6.80
CA ALA A 105 -26.55 -6.99 8.25
C ALA A 105 -25.12 -7.07 8.81
N ASP A 106 -24.93 -6.57 10.04
CA ASP A 106 -23.70 -6.78 10.78
C ASP A 106 -23.53 -8.28 11.09
N ILE A 107 -22.38 -8.82 10.71
CA ILE A 107 -22.04 -10.23 10.90
C ILE A 107 -21.19 -10.46 12.16
N GLY A 108 -20.82 -9.39 12.89
CA GLY A 108 -19.94 -9.46 14.05
C GLY A 108 -18.61 -10.16 13.72
N ASP A 109 -18.22 -11.13 14.54
CA ASP A 109 -16.97 -11.89 14.37
C ASP A 109 -17.08 -13.06 13.36
N ALA A 110 -18.21 -13.19 12.64
CA ALA A 110 -18.36 -14.25 11.64
C ALA A 110 -17.46 -14.02 10.41
N LEU A 111 -17.07 -15.10 9.73
CA LEU A 111 -16.25 -15.01 8.52
C LEU A 111 -17.06 -14.45 7.35
N PRO A 112 -16.56 -13.43 6.61
CA PRO A 112 -17.26 -12.87 5.45
C PRO A 112 -17.12 -13.73 4.18
N PHE A 113 -16.70 -15.00 4.32
CA PHE A 113 -16.52 -15.93 3.22
C PHE A 113 -16.66 -17.39 3.68
N ARG A 114 -17.08 -18.25 2.76
CA ARG A 114 -17.09 -19.70 2.98
C ARG A 114 -15.67 -20.23 2.83
N ARG A 115 -15.26 -21.12 3.75
CA ARG A 115 -13.96 -21.82 3.69
C ARG A 115 -14.14 -23.32 3.81
N GLN A 116 -13.21 -24.06 3.22
CA GLN A 116 -13.09 -25.51 3.41
C GLN A 116 -11.99 -25.78 4.44
N VAL A 117 -12.19 -26.80 5.27
CA VAL A 117 -11.23 -27.26 6.28
C VAL A 117 -10.91 -28.72 6.04
N VAL A 118 -9.77 -29.19 6.56
CA VAL A 118 -9.35 -30.59 6.45
C VAL A 118 -10.38 -31.48 7.13
N GLY A 119 -10.80 -32.55 6.45
CA GLY A 119 -11.61 -33.61 7.06
C GLY A 119 -10.74 -34.44 7.99
N VAL A 120 -11.19 -34.62 9.24
CA VAL A 120 -10.57 -35.56 10.17
C VAL A 120 -11.24 -36.92 9.96
N ALA A 121 -10.45 -37.96 9.73
CA ALA A 121 -10.94 -39.35 9.73
C ALA A 121 -10.95 -39.87 11.18
N ASP A 122 -11.96 -40.67 11.53
CA ASP A 122 -12.04 -41.35 12.83
C ASP A 122 -10.86 -42.33 13.06
#